data_AF-A0A5A7N265-F1
#
_entry.id   AF-A0A5A7N265-F1
#
_cell.length_a   1.000
_cell.length_b   1.000
_cell.length_c   1.000
_cell.angle_alpha   90.00
_cell.angle_beta   90.00
_cell.angle_gamma   90.00
#
_symmetry.space_group_name_H-M   'P 1'
#
loop_
_entity.id
_entity.type
_entity.pdbx_description
1 polymer ?
#
loop_
_entity_poly.entity_id
_entity_poly.type
_entity_poly.pdbx_seq_one_letter_code
_entity_poly.pdbx_strand_id
1 'polypeptide(L)' 'MQVNNTYAVLQAIEAGIGMAAIPDYLVSHRKGLVRLLPDIDGPAFETYFVYPQELRGSKRVGLFRDFIFEQVRKAGNIM' A
#
# COMPACT_ATOMS: atom_id res chain seq x y z
N MET A 1 -21.36 -10.37 0.16
CA MET A 1 -20.91 -9.04 -0.33
C MET A 1 -19.50 -9.18 -0.84
N GLN A 2 -19.20 -8.60 -2.00
CA GLN A 2 -17.84 -8.48 -2.52
C GLN A 2 -17.61 -7.02 -2.89
N VAL A 3 -16.43 -6.49 -2.56
CA VAL A 3 -16.06 -5.10 -2.81
C VAL A 3 -14.70 -5.07 -3.47
N ASN A 4 -14.60 -4.38 -4.61
CA ASN A 4 -13.35 -4.25 -5.36
C ASN A 4 -12.65 -2.92 -5.03
N ASN A 5 -12.40 -2.69 -3.74
CA ASN A 5 -11.69 -1.50 -3.26
C ASN A 5 -11.13 -1.75 -1.86
N THR A 6 -9.80 -1.66 -1.71
CA THR A 6 -9.10 -1.98 -0.46
C THR A 6 -9.48 -1.04 0.69
N TYR A 7 -9.76 0.24 0.40
CA TYR A 7 -10.19 1.20 1.43
C TYR A 7 -11.60 0.87 1.93
N ALA A 8 -12.51 0.45 1.05
CA ALA A 8 -13.85 0.03 1.46
C ALA A 8 -13.81 -1.26 2.30
N VAL A 9 -12.91 -2.19 1.99
CA VAL A 9 -12.65 -3.38 2.83
C VAL A 9 -12.15 -2.96 4.22
N LEU A 10 -11.22 -2.02 4.30
CA LEU A 10 -10.74 -1.45 5.58
C LEU A 10 -11.91 -0.88 6.41
N GLN A 11 -12.78 -0.07 5.80
CA GLN A 11 -13.94 0.48 6.51
C GLN A 11 -14.91 -0.61 7.01
N ALA A 12 -15.10 -1.67 6.23
CA ALA A 12 -15.96 -2.79 6.62
C ALA A 12 -15.42 -3.55 7.84
N ILE A 13 -14.10 -3.81 7.89
CA ILE A 13 -13.49 -4.47 9.06
C ILE A 13 -13.47 -3.55 10.29
N GLU A 14 -13.23 -2.25 10.12
CA GLU A 14 -13.32 -1.26 11.22
C GLU A 14 -14.74 -1.18 11.78
N ALA A 15 -15.77 -1.39 10.95
CA ALA A 15 -17.17 -1.46 11.35
C ALA A 15 -17.56 -2.81 12.00
N GLY A 16 -16.62 -3.75 12.16
CA GLY A 16 -16.87 -5.04 12.80
C GLY A 16 -17.59 -6.07 11.93
N ILE A 17 -17.62 -5.87 10.60
CA ILE A 17 -18.31 -6.78 9.67
C ILE A 17 -17.56 -8.13 9.54
N GLY A 18 -16.26 -8.18 9.84
CA GLY A 18 -15.48 -9.41 9.83
C GLY A 18 -13.97 -9.20 9.76
N MET A 19 -13.27 -10.17 9.15
CA MET A 19 -11.82 -10.20 8.98
C MET A 19 -11.47 -10.10 7.49
N ALA A 20 -10.32 -9.50 7.16
CA ALA A 20 -9.83 -9.40 5.79
C ALA A 20 -8.30 -9.37 5.75
N ALA A 21 -7.72 -9.88 4.67
CA ALA A 21 -6.31 -9.64 4.33
C ALA A 21 -6.20 -8.27 3.65
N ILE A 22 -5.44 -7.35 4.26
CA ILE A 22 -5.21 -6.01 3.73
C ILE A 22 -3.72 -5.67 3.82
N PRO A 23 -3.20 -4.81 2.92
CA PRO A 23 -1.80 -4.40 2.97
C PRO A 23 -1.44 -3.62 4.24
N ASP A 24 -0.25 -3.89 4.77
CA ASP A 24 0.24 -3.31 6.03
C ASP A 24 0.34 -1.77 6.02
N TYR A 25 0.58 -1.18 4.85
CA TYR A 25 0.65 0.28 4.69
C TYR A 25 -0.69 0.98 4.95
N LEU A 26 -1.82 0.28 4.89
CA LEU A 26 -3.13 0.86 5.18
C LEU A 26 -3.47 0.88 6.67
N VAL A 27 -2.86 0.00 7.47
CA VAL A 27 -3.20 -0.20 8.88
C VAL A 27 -2.26 0.52 9.85
N SER A 28 -1.10 0.98 9.40
CA SER A 28 0.02 1.41 10.25
C SER A 28 -0.29 2.56 11.22
N HIS A 29 -1.45 3.22 11.10
CA HIS A 29 -1.88 4.35 11.92
C HIS A 29 -3.31 4.21 12.48
N ARG A 30 -3.92 3.02 12.36
CA ARG A 30 -5.31 2.80 12.76
C ARG A 30 -5.39 2.13 14.12
N LYS A 31 -6.28 2.65 14.98
CA LYS A 31 -6.58 2.07 16.29
C LYS A 31 -7.79 1.14 16.14
N GLY A 32 -7.76 -0.03 16.77
CA GLY A 32 -8.91 -0.95 16.84
C GLY A 32 -8.87 -2.14 15.88
N LEU A 33 -7.83 -2.28 15.05
CA LEU A 33 -7.58 -3.49 14.28
C LEU A 33 -6.57 -4.37 15.02
N VAL A 34 -6.77 -5.69 14.93
CA VAL A 34 -5.89 -6.69 15.53
C VAL A 34 -5.35 -7.58 14.42
N ARG A 35 -4.02 -7.71 14.33
CA ARG A 35 -3.40 -8.67 13.40
C ARG A 35 -3.72 -10.08 13.87
N LEU A 36 -4.31 -10.86 12.98
CA LEU A 36 -4.58 -12.28 13.17
C LEU A 36 -3.52 -13.09 12.45
N LEU A 37 -3.29 -14.33 12.91
CA LEU A 37 -2.29 -15.24 12.34
C LEU A 37 -0.90 -14.59 12.23
N PRO A 38 -0.30 -14.14 13.36
CA PRO A 38 0.95 -13.38 13.34
C PRO A 38 2.13 -14.16 12.75
N ASP A 39 2.08 -15.49 12.80
CA ASP A 39 3.12 -16.38 12.30
C ASP A 39 3.00 -16.70 10.79
N ILE A 40 1.99 -16.14 10.13
CA ILE A 40 1.78 -16.29 8.69
C ILE A 40 2.08 -14.95 8.02
N ASP A 41 3.01 -14.99 7.06
CA ASP A 41 3.30 -13.84 6.21
C ASP A 41 2.31 -13.77 5.04
N GLY A 42 1.89 -12.55 4.74
CA GLY A 42 1.10 -12.26 3.56
C GLY A 42 1.92 -12.39 2.28
N PRO A 43 1.26 -12.45 1.11
CA PRO A 43 1.96 -12.39 -0.17
C PRO A 43 2.74 -11.08 -0.29
N ALA A 44 3.99 -11.17 -0.73
CA ALA A 44 4.78 -10.00 -1.09
C ALA A 44 4.27 -9.41 -2.41
N PHE A 45 4.24 -8.08 -2.50
CA PHE A 45 3.83 -7.36 -3.70
C PHE A 45 4.98 -6.53 -4.24
N GLU A 46 5.36 -6.77 -5.49
CA GLU A 46 6.30 -5.91 -6.19
C GLU A 46 5.61 -4.61 -6.61
N THR A 47 6.27 -3.48 -6.35
CA THR A 47 5.76 -2.15 -6.71
C THR A 47 6.59 -1.54 -7.82
N TYR A 48 5.91 -0.96 -8.80
CA TYR A 48 6.53 -0.43 -10.00
C TYR A 48 6.15 1.04 -10.22
N PHE A 49 7.14 1.88 -10.53
CA PHE A 49 6.90 3.21 -11.07
C PHE A 49 6.83 3.13 -12.60
N VAL A 50 5.61 3.23 -13.15
CA VAL A 50 5.35 3.06 -14.59
C VAL A 50 4.99 4.41 -15.21
N TYR A 51 5.56 4.69 -16.38
CA TYR A 51 5.27 5.87 -17.18
C TYR A 51 5.42 5.55 -18.67
N PRO A 52 4.71 6.27 -19.57
CA PRO A 52 4.86 6.11 -21.02
C PRO A 52 6.30 6.32 -21.50
N GLN A 53 6.75 5.51 -22.45
CA GLN A 53 8.15 5.52 -22.92
C GLN A 53 8.58 6.88 -23.49
N GLU A 54 7.66 7.63 -24.08
CA GLU A 54 7.88 8.96 -24.64
C GLU A 54 8.36 9.97 -23.57
N LEU A 55 8.04 9.71 -22.30
CA LEU A 55 8.45 10.56 -21.18
C LEU A 55 9.81 10.19 -20.59
N ARG A 56 10.54 9.21 -21.15
CA ARG A 56 11.87 8.80 -20.66
C ARG A 56 12.89 9.95 -20.59
N GLY A 57 12.81 10.92 -21.50
CA GLY A 57 13.65 12.12 -21.49
C GLY A 57 13.10 13.29 -20.67
N SER A 58 11.92 13.14 -20.07
CA SER A 58 11.25 14.23 -19.35
C SER A 58 11.95 14.50 -18.02
N LYS A 59 12.53 15.71 -17.87
CA LYS A 59 13.09 16.18 -16.59
C LYS A 59 12.06 16.13 -15.46
N ARG A 60 10.78 16.45 -15.76
CA ARG A 60 9.70 16.42 -14.76
C ARG A 60 9.45 15.00 -14.24
N VAL A 61 9.39 14.02 -15.14
CA VAL A 61 9.20 12.61 -14.75
C VAL A 61 10.41 12.09 -13.99
N GLY A 62 11.63 12.42 -14.44
CA GLY A 62 12.85 12.07 -13.72
C GLY A 62 12.88 12.61 -12.29
N LEU A 63 12.64 13.91 -12.11
CA LEU A 63 12.61 14.53 -10.78
C LEU A 63 11.50 13.98 -9.89
N PHE A 64 10.30 13.73 -10.46
CA PHE A 64 9.20 13.14 -9.70
C PHE A 64 9.49 11.71 -9.27
N ARG A 65 10.05 10.91 -10.17
CA ARG A 65 10.51 9.55 -9.88
C ARG A 65 11.48 9.58 -8.70
N ASP A 66 12.53 10.39 -8.80
CA ASP A 66 13.59 10.46 -7.78
C ASP A 66 13.01 10.90 -6.42
N PHE A 67 12.10 11.88 -6.43
CA PHE A 67 11.36 12.29 -5.24
C PHE A 67 10.55 11.14 -4.63
N ILE A 68 9.78 10.40 -5.43
CA ILE A 68 8.97 9.27 -4.95
C ILE A 68 9.87 8.19 -4.34
N PHE A 69 10.97 7.82 -4.99
CA PHE A 69 11.92 6.85 -4.43
C PHE A 69 12.50 7.33 -3.10
N GLU A 70 12.80 8.62 -2.97
CA GLU A 70 13.28 9.19 -1.71
C GLU A 70 12.22 9.08 -0.60
N GLN A 71 10.94 9.38 -0.90
CA GLN A 71 9.84 9.26 0.06
C GLN A 71 9.59 7.81 0.47
N VAL A 72 9.59 6.87 -0.49
CA VAL A 72 9.40 5.44 -0.21
C VAL A 72 10.54 4.92 0.66
N ARG A 73 11.79 5.31 0.39
CA ARG A 73 12.93 4.94 1.24
C ARG A 73 12.81 5.50 2.65
N LYS A 74 12.35 6.75 2.81
CA LYS A 74 12.10 7.35 4.13
C LYS A 74 10.96 6.67 4.88
N ALA A 75 9.92 6.24 4.16
CA ALA A 75 8.82 5.45 4.69
C ALA A 75 9.19 3.96 4.86
N GLY A 76 10.41 3.55 4.47
CA GLY A 76 10.93 2.19 4.40
C GLY A 76 11.21 1.51 5.75
N ASN A 77 10.29 1.65 6.69
CA ASN A 77 10.01 0.67 7.74
C ASN A 77 8.60 0.05 7.56
N ILE A 78 7.99 0.23 6.39
CA ILE A 78 6.61 -0.17 6.05
C ILE A 78 6.57 -0.91 4.68
N MET A 79 7.71 -1.46 4.23
CA MET A 79 7.80 -2.33 3.06
C MET A 79 8.67 -3.54 3.39
#